data_AF-A0A368G7C6-F1
#
_entry.id   AF-A0A368G7C6-F1
#
_cell.length_a   1.000
_cell.length_b   1.000
_cell.length_c   1.000
_cell.angle_alpha   90.00
_cell.angle_beta   90.00
_cell.angle_gamma   90.00
#
_symmetry.space_group_name_H-M   'P 1'
#
loop_
_entity.id
_entity.type
_entity.pdbx_description
1 polymer ?
#
loop_
_entity_poly.entity_id
_entity_poly.type
_entity_poly.pdbx_seq_one_letter_code
_entity_poly.pdbx_strand_id
1 'polypeptide(L)'
;MLEPPQLVRGKAHVKLKSPIVGVEVKESKVTSIQAYSQLIGYLFVGDILVAINGVKVSNTVEFSKAVNSKVPGIVVIEYLRDEMCTCNMKPLPPRRQGYERFEITLIWRSGGTPIGLLIHRNFSGRVVVAMVESGCTASKVVRAGDALLKLIMESINKSKKVSLTLERCILPPTIVQSSLSVTQHSSSAPSSTSSEVGQLAPKKSSSGEFKTAVATSFVNTKVDVALPVDVLSILEANKKFFMVECTLPPCLKRNKEEGVPKGAHLDLPPCPHTETTIPYDPSPKPLKMTPKRVGS
;
A
#
# COMPACT_ATOMS: atom_id res chain seq x y z
N MET A 1 -17.24 -30.56 6.11
CA MET A 1 -16.10 -30.82 7.02
C MET A 1 -15.13 -29.67 6.87
N LEU A 2 -14.77 -28.97 7.94
CA LEU A 2 -13.65 -28.01 7.92
C LEU A 2 -12.35 -28.80 7.85
N GLU A 3 -11.46 -28.45 6.92
CA GLU A 3 -10.10 -28.97 6.94
C GLU A 3 -9.43 -28.60 8.27
N PRO A 4 -8.57 -29.48 8.82
CA PRO A 4 -7.83 -29.17 10.04
C PRO A 4 -6.93 -27.94 9.84
N PRO A 5 -6.69 -27.15 10.90
CA PRO A 5 -5.81 -25.99 10.85
C PRO A 5 -4.39 -26.42 10.46
N GLN A 6 -3.83 -25.80 9.42
CA GLN A 6 -2.46 -26.01 9.00
C GLN A 6 -1.60 -24.93 9.65
N LEU A 7 -1.05 -25.25 10.81
CA LEU A 7 -0.20 -24.34 11.56
C LEU A 7 1.18 -24.24 10.91
N VAL A 8 1.46 -23.08 10.32
CA VAL A 8 2.76 -22.75 9.74
C VAL A 8 3.61 -22.02 10.77
N ARG A 9 4.83 -22.48 10.98
CA ARG A 9 5.79 -21.80 11.85
C ARG A 9 6.36 -20.58 11.14
N GLY A 10 6.23 -19.41 11.77
CA GLY A 10 6.79 -18.14 11.33
C GLY A 10 7.79 -17.57 12.32
N LYS A 11 8.64 -16.66 11.82
CA LYS A 11 9.63 -15.93 12.61
C LYS A 11 9.72 -14.49 12.12
N ALA A 12 9.48 -13.54 13.02
CA ALA A 12 9.54 -12.10 12.73
C ALA A 12 10.68 -11.43 13.50
N HIS A 13 11.40 -10.56 12.82
CA HIS A 13 12.45 -9.71 13.39
C HIS A 13 11.94 -8.27 13.40
N VAL A 14 11.58 -7.76 14.58
CA VAL A 14 10.95 -6.45 14.73
C VAL A 14 11.90 -5.50 15.44
N LYS A 15 12.26 -4.39 14.78
CA LYS A 15 13.06 -3.33 15.39
C LYS A 15 12.15 -2.38 16.16
N LEU A 16 12.29 -2.37 17.48
CA LEU A 16 11.46 -1.57 18.39
C LEU A 16 12.29 -0.47 19.04
N LYS A 17 11.73 0.73 19.06
CA LYS A 17 12.39 1.92 19.62
C LYS A 17 11.91 2.25 21.04
N SER A 18 10.72 1.76 21.41
CA SER A 18 10.08 2.03 22.69
C SER A 18 9.35 0.77 23.19
N PRO A 19 9.05 0.70 24.50
CA PRO A 19 8.35 -0.45 25.07
C PRO A 19 7.02 -0.68 24.36
N ILE A 20 6.66 -1.94 24.20
CA ILE A 20 5.43 -2.28 23.50
C ILE A 20 4.22 -2.12 24.42
N VAL A 21 3.19 -1.52 23.85
CA VAL A 21 1.84 -1.47 24.41
C VAL A 21 0.88 -2.04 23.36
N GLY A 22 -0.06 -2.88 23.80
CA GLY A 22 -1.24 -3.22 23.02
C GLY A 22 -1.23 -4.54 22.25
N VAL A 23 -0.63 -5.59 22.81
CA VAL A 23 -0.91 -6.96 22.39
C VAL A 23 -1.36 -7.74 23.61
N GLU A 24 -2.50 -8.42 23.50
CA GLU A 24 -3.04 -9.29 24.54
C GLU A 24 -2.82 -10.75 24.16
N VAL A 25 -2.32 -11.52 25.12
CA VAL A 25 -1.98 -12.94 24.96
C VAL A 25 -2.63 -13.74 26.05
N LYS A 26 -3.35 -14.80 25.67
CA LYS A 26 -3.94 -15.78 26.59
C LYS A 26 -3.61 -17.18 26.09
N GLU A 27 -3.10 -18.03 26.97
CA GLU A 27 -2.73 -19.41 26.64
C GLU A 27 -1.77 -19.50 25.45
N SER A 28 -0.80 -18.59 25.39
CA SER A 28 0.14 -18.39 24.27
C SER A 28 -0.50 -17.94 22.96
N LYS A 29 -1.82 -17.68 22.91
CA LYS A 29 -2.51 -17.20 21.71
C LYS A 29 -2.73 -15.70 21.78
N VAL A 30 -2.48 -15.00 20.67
CA VAL A 30 -2.79 -13.57 20.52
C VAL A 30 -4.30 -13.41 20.41
N THR A 31 -4.91 -12.73 21.37
CA THR A 31 -6.36 -12.51 21.42
C THR A 31 -6.78 -11.14 20.90
N SER A 32 -5.91 -10.14 21.06
CA SER A 32 -6.19 -8.77 20.63
C SER A 32 -4.88 -8.04 20.31
N ILE A 33 -4.95 -7.13 19.33
CA ILE A 33 -3.88 -6.21 18.99
C ILE A 33 -4.51 -4.83 18.85
N GLN A 34 -4.06 -3.88 19.67
CA GLN A 34 -4.54 -2.51 19.64
C GLN A 34 -3.97 -1.76 18.43
N ALA A 35 -4.75 -0.85 17.85
CA ALA A 35 -4.44 -0.14 16.60
C ALA A 35 -3.12 0.66 16.62
N TYR A 36 -2.63 1.02 17.81
CA TYR A 36 -1.36 1.74 17.99
C TYR A 36 -0.16 0.83 18.27
N SER A 37 -0.35 -0.50 18.27
CA SER A 37 0.74 -1.44 18.52
C SER A 37 1.76 -1.43 17.38
N GLN A 38 3.05 -1.38 17.75
CA GLN A 38 4.15 -1.50 16.79
C GLN A 38 4.27 -2.90 16.16
N LEU A 39 3.48 -3.87 16.63
CA LEU A 39 3.48 -5.25 16.13
C LEU A 39 2.38 -5.52 15.10
N ILE A 40 1.57 -4.53 14.77
CA ILE A 40 0.63 -4.64 13.65
C ILE A 40 1.40 -4.98 12.37
N GLY A 41 0.89 -5.97 11.63
CA GLY A 41 1.51 -6.47 10.41
C GLY A 41 2.57 -7.54 10.63
N TYR A 42 3.09 -7.69 11.86
CA TYR A 42 4.00 -8.78 12.22
C TYR A 42 3.24 -9.93 12.88
N LEU A 43 2.36 -9.60 13.83
CA LEU A 43 1.45 -10.52 14.51
C LEU A 43 0.00 -10.26 14.10
N PHE A 44 -0.82 -11.31 14.18
CA PHE A 44 -2.26 -11.26 13.98
C PHE A 44 -3.00 -11.96 15.11
N VAL A 45 -4.24 -11.54 15.33
CA VAL A 45 -5.16 -12.23 16.24
C VAL A 45 -5.31 -13.68 15.78
N GLY A 46 -5.15 -14.62 16.69
CA GLY A 46 -5.16 -16.04 16.41
C GLY A 46 -3.78 -16.70 16.36
N ASP A 47 -2.70 -15.92 16.23
CA ASP A 47 -1.34 -16.45 16.27
C ASP A 47 -1.04 -17.14 17.60
N ILE A 48 -0.37 -18.28 17.54
CA ILE A 48 0.11 -19.02 18.71
C ILE A 48 1.59 -18.70 18.88
N LEU A 49 1.94 -17.94 19.90
CA LEU A 49 3.31 -17.59 20.24
C LEU A 49 4.07 -18.82 20.74
N VAL A 50 5.20 -19.10 20.10
CA VAL A 50 6.12 -20.17 20.48
C VAL A 50 7.18 -19.63 21.42
N ALA A 51 7.83 -18.54 21.03
CA ALA A 51 8.87 -17.90 21.82
C ALA A 51 9.07 -16.43 21.44
N ILE A 52 9.43 -15.61 22.41
CA ILE A 52 9.84 -14.21 22.25
C ILE A 52 11.28 -14.10 22.75
N ASN A 53 12.21 -13.75 21.87
CA ASN A 53 13.64 -13.73 22.17
C ASN A 53 14.17 -15.06 22.75
N GLY A 54 13.57 -16.19 22.33
CA GLY A 54 13.88 -17.52 22.84
C GLY A 54 13.16 -17.90 24.14
N VAL A 55 12.40 -17.00 24.75
CA VAL A 55 11.64 -17.24 25.97
C VAL A 55 10.20 -17.61 25.62
N LYS A 56 9.70 -18.73 26.14
CA LYS A 56 8.29 -19.13 25.98
C LYS A 56 7.39 -18.18 26.76
N VAL A 57 6.28 -17.77 26.16
CA VAL A 57 5.30 -16.85 26.77
C VAL A 57 3.91 -17.45 26.70
N SER A 58 3.17 -17.37 27.80
CA SER A 58 1.82 -17.95 27.91
C SER A 58 0.74 -16.89 28.12
N ASN A 59 1.10 -15.71 28.62
CA ASN A 59 0.17 -14.64 28.97
C ASN A 59 0.73 -13.26 28.60
N THR A 60 -0.12 -12.24 28.65
CA THR A 60 0.22 -10.86 28.32
C THR A 60 1.39 -10.31 29.14
N VAL A 61 1.47 -10.62 30.44
CA VAL A 61 2.52 -10.09 31.34
C VAL A 61 3.89 -10.63 30.94
N GLU A 62 3.98 -11.95 30.71
CA GLU A 62 5.19 -12.60 30.21
C GLU A 62 5.59 -12.09 28.83
N PHE A 63 4.61 -11.93 27.94
CA PHE A 63 4.83 -11.37 26.61
C PHE A 63 5.46 -9.97 26.68
N SER A 64 4.82 -9.04 27.41
CA SER A 64 5.33 -7.68 27.57
C SER A 64 6.72 -7.66 28.17
N LYS A 65 7.00 -8.50 29.18
CA LYS A 65 8.34 -8.61 29.79
C LYS A 65 9.39 -9.11 28.79
N ALA A 66 9.07 -10.17 28.05
CA ALA A 66 10.00 -10.78 27.09
C ALA A 66 10.33 -9.84 25.93
N VAL A 67 9.33 -9.12 25.41
CA VAL A 67 9.52 -8.09 24.39
C VAL A 67 10.38 -6.94 24.93
N ASN A 68 9.98 -6.36 26.07
CA ASN A 68 10.62 -5.16 26.62
C ASN A 68 12.06 -5.40 27.07
N SER A 69 12.46 -6.67 27.32
CA SER A 69 13.84 -7.02 27.67
C SER A 69 14.89 -6.67 26.60
N LYS A 70 14.48 -6.50 25.34
CA LYS A 70 15.36 -6.14 24.22
C LYS A 70 15.01 -4.80 23.58
N VAL A 71 14.28 -3.96 24.30
CA VAL A 71 13.96 -2.59 23.88
C VAL A 71 14.95 -1.61 24.55
N PRO A 72 15.55 -0.67 23.81
CA PRO A 72 15.47 -0.52 22.36
C PRO A 72 16.32 -1.58 21.65
N GLY A 73 15.83 -2.12 20.53
CA GLY A 73 16.55 -3.19 19.83
C GLY A 73 15.68 -4.04 18.90
N ILE A 74 16.20 -5.21 18.53
CA ILE A 74 15.49 -6.17 17.67
C ILE A 74 14.88 -7.25 18.56
N VAL A 75 13.56 -7.37 18.51
CA VAL A 75 12.79 -8.45 19.13
C VAL A 75 12.53 -9.52 18.10
N VAL A 76 12.80 -10.77 18.48
CA VAL A 76 12.57 -11.95 17.66
C VAL A 76 11.31 -12.65 18.17
N ILE A 77 10.32 -12.79 17.30
CA ILE A 77 9.02 -13.37 17.62
C ILE A 77 8.84 -14.63 16.81
N GLU A 78 8.72 -15.77 17.47
CA GLU A 78 8.44 -17.07 16.87
C GLU A 78 6.98 -17.44 17.16
N TYR A 79 6.24 -17.80 16.12
CA TYR A 79 4.81 -18.06 16.21
C TYR A 79 4.37 -19.19 15.29
N LEU A 80 3.21 -19.78 15.57
CA LEU A 80 2.46 -20.64 14.66
C LEU A 80 1.22 -19.87 14.21
N ARG A 81 0.98 -19.84 12.91
CA ARG A 81 -0.18 -19.19 12.32
C ARG A 81 -0.98 -20.19 11.51
N ASP A 82 -2.29 -20.15 11.69
CA ASP A 82 -3.21 -20.87 10.80
C ASP A 82 -3.36 -20.06 9.51
N GLU A 83 -2.58 -20.37 8.48
CA GLU A 83 -2.64 -19.60 7.22
C GLU A 83 -3.89 -20.00 6.43
N MET A 84 -4.94 -19.18 6.51
CA MET A 84 -6.19 -19.37 5.76
C MET A 84 -6.05 -19.02 4.27
N CYS A 85 -4.98 -18.30 3.92
CA CYS A 85 -4.60 -17.99 2.56
C CYS A 85 -3.09 -18.19 2.41
N THR A 86 -2.68 -18.85 1.32
CA THR A 86 -1.28 -18.97 0.91
C THR A 86 -1.04 -18.05 -0.27
N CYS A 87 0.19 -17.55 -0.37
CA CYS A 87 0.61 -16.64 -1.41
C CYS A 87 1.93 -17.11 -2.00
N ASN A 88 1.94 -17.29 -3.32
CA ASN A 88 3.14 -17.61 -4.08
C ASN A 88 3.45 -16.46 -5.05
N MET A 89 4.67 -15.93 -4.99
CA MET A 89 5.14 -14.88 -5.88
C MET A 89 6.16 -15.43 -6.86
N LYS A 90 5.93 -15.23 -8.15
CA LYS A 90 6.82 -15.58 -9.24
C LYS A 90 7.29 -14.30 -9.95
N PRO A 91 8.58 -13.94 -9.92
CA PRO A 91 9.08 -12.82 -10.70
C PRO A 91 8.90 -13.08 -12.20
N LEU A 92 8.61 -12.02 -12.95
CA LEU A 92 8.46 -12.05 -14.41
C LEU A 92 9.43 -11.05 -15.05
N PRO A 93 9.82 -11.26 -16.32
CA PRO A 93 10.65 -10.30 -17.03
C PRO A 93 10.00 -8.90 -17.05
N PRO A 94 10.76 -7.84 -16.72
CA PRO A 94 10.26 -6.48 -16.75
C PRO A 94 9.91 -6.07 -18.19
N ARG A 95 8.84 -5.29 -18.36
CA ARG A 95 8.43 -4.75 -19.66
C ARG A 95 9.03 -3.38 -19.97
N ARG A 96 9.39 -2.64 -18.92
CA ARG A 96 9.86 -1.25 -18.99
C ARG A 96 10.97 -1.05 -17.97
N GLN A 97 11.93 -0.19 -18.30
CA GLN A 97 12.99 0.18 -17.38
C GLN A 97 12.41 0.88 -16.15
N GLY A 98 12.95 0.60 -14.96
CA GLY A 98 12.46 1.18 -13.72
C GLY A 98 11.17 0.55 -13.18
N TYR A 99 10.76 -0.61 -13.73
CA TYR A 99 9.62 -1.38 -13.25
C TYR A 99 9.99 -2.84 -12.99
N GLU A 100 9.44 -3.40 -11.92
CA GLU A 100 9.43 -4.83 -11.65
C GLU A 100 8.08 -5.42 -12.03
N ARG A 101 8.09 -6.66 -12.54
CA ARG A 101 6.88 -7.40 -12.86
C ARG A 101 6.88 -8.74 -12.15
N PHE A 102 5.74 -9.12 -11.59
CA PHE A 102 5.62 -10.38 -10.87
C PHE A 102 4.18 -10.89 -10.95
N GLU A 103 4.05 -12.21 -10.85
CA GLU A 103 2.78 -12.90 -10.72
C GLU A 103 2.61 -13.35 -9.28
N ILE A 104 1.44 -13.10 -8.71
CA ILE A 104 1.05 -13.59 -7.39
C ILE A 104 -0.09 -14.56 -7.57
N THR A 105 0.05 -15.75 -6.98
CA THR A 105 -1.04 -16.70 -6.85
C THR A 105 -1.47 -16.76 -5.39
N LEU A 106 -2.73 -16.42 -5.15
CA LEU A 106 -3.39 -16.50 -3.85
C LEU A 106 -4.31 -17.71 -3.86
N ILE A 107 -4.18 -18.58 -2.85
CA ILE A 107 -5.01 -19.77 -2.67
C ILE A 107 -5.60 -19.72 -1.27
N TRP A 108 -6.92 -19.83 -1.14
CA TRP A 108 -7.61 -19.79 0.15
C TRP A 108 -8.17 -21.15 0.53
N ARG A 109 -8.19 -21.41 1.84
CA ARG A 109 -8.95 -22.52 2.42
C ARG A 109 -10.41 -22.12 2.60
N SER A 110 -11.29 -23.12 2.68
CA SER A 110 -12.72 -22.88 2.91
C SER A 110 -12.93 -22.13 4.23
N GLY A 111 -13.64 -20.99 4.17
CA GLY A 111 -13.86 -20.10 5.32
C GLY A 111 -12.78 -19.03 5.52
N GLY A 112 -11.83 -18.87 4.59
CA GLY A 112 -10.79 -17.83 4.69
C GLY A 112 -11.30 -16.39 4.52
N THR A 113 -10.63 -15.46 5.21
CA THR A 113 -10.85 -14.01 5.18
C THR A 113 -10.58 -13.43 3.79
N PRO A 114 -11.26 -12.33 3.38
CA PRO A 114 -11.00 -11.65 2.10
C PRO A 114 -9.51 -11.30 1.89
N ILE A 115 -9.14 -11.20 0.61
CA ILE A 115 -7.78 -10.92 0.13
C ILE A 115 -7.23 -9.57 0.67
N GLY A 116 -8.12 -8.67 1.12
CA GLY A 116 -7.74 -7.38 1.67
C GLY A 116 -7.11 -6.47 0.61
N LEU A 117 -7.59 -6.53 -0.63
CA LEU A 117 -7.11 -5.66 -1.71
C LEU A 117 -8.27 -4.82 -2.24
N LEU A 118 -8.07 -3.51 -2.26
CA LEU A 118 -8.93 -2.58 -2.98
C LEU A 118 -8.30 -2.27 -4.33
N ILE A 119 -9.00 -2.56 -5.41
CA ILE A 119 -8.55 -2.31 -6.78
C ILE A 119 -9.43 -1.24 -7.39
N HIS A 120 -8.83 -0.21 -7.99
CA HIS A 120 -9.57 0.86 -8.64
C HIS A 120 -8.84 1.37 -9.89
N ARG A 121 -9.50 2.23 -10.67
CA ARG A 121 -8.85 2.99 -11.73
C ARG A 121 -8.31 4.30 -11.18
N ASN A 122 -7.03 4.57 -11.45
CA ASN A 122 -6.47 5.89 -11.18
C ASN A 122 -6.91 6.90 -12.27
N PHE A 123 -6.53 8.17 -12.10
CA PHE A 123 -6.85 9.26 -13.05
C PHE A 123 -6.32 9.03 -14.47
N SER A 124 -5.30 8.17 -14.65
CA SER A 124 -4.78 7.79 -15.97
C SER A 124 -5.51 6.58 -16.59
N GLY A 125 -6.61 6.13 -16.00
CA GLY A 125 -7.39 4.97 -16.44
C GLY A 125 -6.73 3.62 -16.15
N ARG A 126 -5.57 3.59 -15.49
CA ARG A 126 -4.86 2.36 -15.14
C ARG A 126 -5.50 1.70 -13.92
N VAL A 127 -5.66 0.38 -13.98
CA VAL A 127 -6.13 -0.42 -12.84
C VAL A 127 -4.97 -0.59 -11.86
N VAL A 128 -5.14 -0.13 -10.64
CA VAL A 128 -4.11 -0.13 -9.60
C VAL A 128 -4.67 -0.66 -8.29
N VAL A 129 -3.78 -1.20 -7.46
CA VAL A 129 -4.09 -1.51 -6.07
C VAL A 129 -4.13 -0.21 -5.28
N ALA A 130 -5.31 0.21 -4.86
CA ALA A 130 -5.52 1.44 -4.08
C ALA A 130 -5.08 1.24 -2.62
N MET A 131 -5.44 0.09 -2.05
CA MET A 131 -5.24 -0.20 -0.64
C MET A 131 -4.99 -1.69 -0.46
N VAL A 132 -4.11 -2.00 0.48
CA VAL A 132 -3.84 -3.34 0.96
C VAL A 132 -4.14 -3.35 2.45
N GLU A 133 -5.10 -4.17 2.85
CA GLU A 133 -5.51 -4.32 4.24
C GLU A 133 -4.33 -4.82 5.06
N SER A 134 -4.08 -4.14 6.18
CA SER A 134 -3.00 -4.54 7.06
C SER A 134 -3.28 -5.92 7.63
N GLY A 135 -2.37 -6.84 7.33
CA GLY A 135 -2.41 -8.19 7.89
C GLY A 135 -3.11 -9.24 7.07
N CYS A 136 -3.55 -8.91 5.87
CA CYS A 136 -3.93 -9.93 4.90
C CYS A 136 -2.68 -10.65 4.35
N THR A 137 -2.86 -11.83 3.77
CA THR A 137 -1.73 -12.57 3.18
C THR A 137 -1.11 -11.81 2.00
N ALA A 138 -1.90 -11.04 1.26
CA ALA A 138 -1.43 -10.24 0.15
C ALA A 138 -0.51 -9.09 0.58
N SER A 139 -0.63 -8.58 1.82
CA SER A 139 0.20 -7.47 2.32
C SER A 139 1.69 -7.79 2.42
N LYS A 140 2.05 -9.07 2.36
CA LYS A 140 3.45 -9.53 2.31
C LYS A 140 4.13 -9.20 0.98
N VAL A 141 3.38 -9.10 -0.12
CA VAL A 141 3.93 -9.02 -1.49
C VAL A 141 3.32 -7.92 -2.35
N VAL A 142 2.08 -7.51 -2.09
CA VAL A 142 1.37 -6.44 -2.81
C VAL A 142 1.53 -5.12 -2.05
N ARG A 143 1.68 -4.03 -2.79
CA ARG A 143 1.71 -2.66 -2.25
C ARG A 143 0.66 -1.79 -2.93
N ALA A 144 0.20 -0.77 -2.22
CA ALA A 144 -0.60 0.28 -2.83
C ALA A 144 0.22 0.98 -3.94
N GLY A 145 -0.43 1.27 -5.06
CA GLY A 145 0.20 1.80 -6.26
C GLY A 145 0.68 0.75 -7.27
N ASP A 146 0.74 -0.54 -6.90
CA ASP A 146 1.05 -1.61 -7.84
C ASP A 146 -0.01 -1.63 -8.96
N ALA A 147 0.43 -1.64 -10.21
CA ALA A 147 -0.44 -1.67 -11.38
C ALA A 147 -0.89 -3.11 -11.66
N LEU A 148 -2.19 -3.34 -11.76
CA LEU A 148 -2.76 -4.64 -12.09
C LEU A 148 -2.85 -4.79 -13.61
N LEU A 149 -2.02 -5.68 -14.16
CA LEU A 149 -1.95 -5.95 -15.60
C LEU A 149 -2.85 -7.11 -16.04
N LYS A 150 -3.02 -8.12 -15.18
CA LYS A 150 -3.83 -9.31 -15.48
C LYS A 150 -4.43 -9.87 -14.20
N LEU A 151 -5.69 -10.29 -14.29
CA LEU A 151 -6.40 -11.02 -13.24
C LEU A 151 -6.93 -12.32 -13.84
N ILE A 152 -6.46 -13.45 -13.33
CA ILE A 152 -6.96 -14.77 -13.67
C ILE A 152 -7.78 -15.27 -12.49
N MET A 153 -9.09 -15.27 -12.69
CA MET A 153 -10.03 -15.94 -11.78
C MET A 153 -10.26 -17.36 -12.28
N GLU A 154 -9.40 -18.29 -11.86
CA GLU A 154 -9.88 -19.68 -11.77
C GLU A 154 -11.04 -19.66 -10.76
N SER A 155 -12.16 -20.32 -11.07
CA SER A 155 -13.44 -20.10 -10.37
C SER A 155 -13.24 -19.94 -8.86
N ILE A 156 -13.42 -18.70 -8.37
CA ILE A 156 -13.20 -18.33 -6.96
C ILE A 156 -13.98 -19.26 -6.03
N ASN A 157 -15.11 -19.76 -6.50
CA ASN A 157 -15.96 -20.68 -5.77
C ASN A 157 -15.49 -22.14 -5.83
N LYS A 158 -14.85 -22.58 -6.93
CA LYS A 158 -14.41 -23.98 -7.12
C LYS A 158 -12.96 -24.22 -6.71
N SER A 159 -12.01 -23.46 -7.25
CA SER A 159 -10.57 -23.66 -7.04
C SER A 159 -10.01 -22.83 -5.90
N LYS A 160 -10.81 -21.88 -5.39
CA LYS A 160 -10.42 -21.02 -4.27
C LYS A 160 -9.05 -20.35 -4.53
N LYS A 161 -8.80 -19.96 -5.78
CA LYS A 161 -7.50 -19.49 -6.27
C LYS A 161 -7.66 -18.31 -7.21
N VAL A 162 -6.82 -17.29 -7.04
CA VAL A 162 -6.69 -16.14 -7.95
C VAL A 162 -5.23 -15.90 -8.27
N SER A 163 -4.93 -15.63 -9.53
CA SER A 163 -3.61 -15.20 -9.97
C SER A 163 -3.65 -13.75 -10.49
N LEU A 164 -2.78 -12.91 -9.95
CA LEU A 164 -2.62 -11.49 -10.26
C LEU A 164 -1.27 -11.30 -10.95
N THR A 165 -1.23 -10.59 -12.07
CA THR A 165 0.02 -10.06 -12.62
C THR A 165 0.12 -8.58 -12.30
N LEU A 166 1.13 -8.21 -11.51
CA LEU A 166 1.36 -6.84 -11.06
C LEU A 166 2.64 -6.28 -11.68
N GLU A 167 2.67 -4.96 -11.78
CA GLU A 167 3.84 -4.18 -12.16
C GLU A 167 4.07 -3.06 -11.14
N ARG A 168 5.29 -2.95 -10.62
CA ARG A 168 5.69 -2.02 -9.57
C ARG A 168 6.75 -1.07 -10.08
N CYS A 169 6.57 0.23 -9.85
CA CYS A 169 7.62 1.22 -10.09
C CYS A 169 8.69 1.10 -9.00
N ILE A 170 9.94 0.87 -9.40
CA ILE A 170 11.11 0.85 -8.49
C ILE A 170 11.87 2.17 -8.47
N LEU A 171 11.54 3.08 -9.38
CA LEU A 171 12.10 4.43 -9.36
C LEU A 171 11.47 5.21 -8.20
N PRO A 172 12.27 5.91 -7.38
CA PRO A 172 11.73 6.81 -6.37
C PRO A 172 10.80 7.82 -7.06
N PRO A 173 9.66 8.20 -6.44
CA PRO A 173 8.81 9.23 -6.99
C PRO A 173 9.63 10.53 -7.02
N THR A 174 10.18 10.87 -8.18
CA THR A 174 10.67 12.21 -8.43
C THR A 174 9.46 13.11 -8.24
N ILE A 175 9.46 13.89 -7.16
CA ILE A 175 8.52 14.99 -6.99
C ILE A 175 8.79 15.89 -8.19
N VAL A 176 7.96 15.79 -9.23
CA VAL A 176 7.97 16.75 -10.32
C VAL A 176 7.42 18.02 -9.70
N GLN A 177 8.31 18.85 -9.16
CA GLN A 177 8.02 20.27 -9.05
C GLN A 177 7.72 20.73 -10.47
N SER A 178 6.44 20.99 -10.72
CA SER A 178 5.95 21.66 -11.91
C SER A 178 6.59 23.05 -11.98
N SER A 179 7.80 23.12 -12.50
CA SER A 179 8.36 24.36 -13.00
C SER A 179 7.69 24.60 -14.34
N LEU A 180 6.68 25.46 -14.33
CA LEU A 180 6.17 26.09 -15.54
C LEU A 180 7.33 26.89 -16.14
N SER A 181 8.04 26.33 -17.10
CA SER A 181 8.95 27.09 -17.96
C SER A 181 8.08 27.92 -18.91
N VAL A 182 7.88 29.20 -18.56
CA VAL A 182 7.32 30.19 -19.47
C VAL A 182 8.33 30.40 -20.60
N THR A 183 7.95 29.95 -21.78
CA THR A 183 8.61 30.23 -23.06
C THR A 183 8.56 31.73 -23.31
N GLN A 184 9.69 32.43 -23.19
CA GLN A 184 9.86 33.76 -23.77
C GLN A 184 10.69 33.66 -25.05
N HIS A 185 10.03 33.97 -26.15
CA HIS A 185 10.67 34.38 -27.40
C HIS A 185 11.43 35.68 -27.18
N SER A 186 12.70 35.74 -27.58
CA SER A 186 13.27 36.87 -28.31
C SER A 186 14.66 36.53 -28.84
N SER A 187 14.99 37.21 -29.91
CA SER A 187 15.93 36.87 -30.96
C SER A 187 17.30 37.53 -30.79
N SER A 188 18.26 36.95 -31.53
CA SER A 188 19.37 37.59 -32.25
C SER A 188 20.63 38.11 -31.52
N ALA A 189 21.71 37.38 -31.81
CA ALA A 189 23.03 37.84 -32.32
C ALA A 189 24.21 38.11 -31.35
N PRO A 190 25.47 37.95 -31.84
CA PRO A 190 26.60 37.47 -31.04
C PRO A 190 27.70 38.51 -30.79
N SER A 191 28.60 38.24 -29.84
CA SER A 191 29.97 38.81 -29.83
C SER A 191 30.90 38.05 -28.90
N SER A 192 32.18 38.20 -29.22
CA SER A 192 33.35 37.35 -28.99
C SER A 192 34.17 37.64 -27.73
N THR A 193 35.18 36.79 -27.49
CA THR A 193 36.49 37.04 -26.83
C THR A 193 36.48 37.27 -25.31
N SER A 194 37.40 36.78 -24.46
CA SER A 194 38.73 36.16 -24.60
C SER A 194 39.21 35.56 -23.25
N SER A 195 40.04 34.51 -23.33
CA SER A 195 41.21 34.07 -22.53
C SER A 195 41.46 34.44 -21.04
N GLU A 196 41.94 33.41 -20.32
CA GLU A 196 43.02 33.31 -19.28
C GLU A 196 42.58 32.48 -18.06
N VAL A 197 43.03 31.21 -17.92
CA VAL A 197 44.31 30.70 -17.38
C VAL A 197 44.51 31.01 -15.88
N GLY A 198 44.53 29.96 -15.07
CA GLY A 198 44.91 30.01 -13.65
C GLY A 198 44.70 28.68 -12.93
N GLN A 199 45.64 27.75 -13.09
CA GLN A 199 45.76 26.55 -12.25
C GLN A 199 46.20 26.94 -10.83
N LEU A 200 45.66 26.28 -9.79
CA LEU A 200 46.41 25.46 -8.82
C LEU A 200 45.57 25.17 -7.55
N ALA A 201 45.33 23.88 -7.31
CA ALA A 201 45.07 23.27 -6.00
C ALA A 201 46.36 23.34 -5.12
N PRO A 202 46.39 23.03 -3.80
CA PRO A 202 45.54 22.06 -3.10
C PRO A 202 45.20 22.29 -1.60
N LYS A 203 44.24 21.46 -1.14
CA LYS A 203 44.06 20.86 0.21
C LYS A 203 44.18 21.74 1.46
N LYS A 204 43.05 21.85 2.20
CA LYS A 204 43.02 21.45 3.62
C LYS A 204 41.63 21.07 4.09
N SER A 205 41.60 19.94 4.78
CA SER A 205 40.50 19.27 5.45
C SER A 205 40.01 20.03 6.68
N SER A 206 38.70 20.24 6.81
CA SER A 206 38.03 20.41 8.10
C SER A 206 36.62 19.85 8.05
N SER A 207 36.34 18.97 9.00
CA SER A 207 35.07 18.30 9.28
C SER A 207 33.89 19.26 9.36
N GLY A 208 32.88 19.05 8.52
CA GLY A 208 31.56 19.66 8.63
C GLY A 208 30.51 18.58 8.86
N GLU A 209 29.95 18.53 10.07
CA GLU A 209 28.76 17.74 10.40
C GLU A 209 27.58 18.18 9.54
N PHE A 210 27.13 17.32 8.63
CA PHE A 210 25.84 17.51 7.96
C PHE A 210 24.71 17.09 8.90
N LYS A 211 24.10 18.08 9.57
CA LYS A 211 22.77 17.96 10.17
C LYS A 211 21.74 17.81 9.04
N THR A 212 21.40 16.58 8.70
CA THR A 212 20.23 16.28 7.86
C THR A 212 18.97 16.53 8.68
N ALA A 213 18.32 17.67 8.44
CA ALA A 213 16.98 17.94 8.91
C ALA A 213 16.01 16.96 8.23
N VAL A 214 15.66 15.89 8.94
CA VAL A 214 14.57 15.00 8.55
C VAL A 214 13.27 15.75 8.79
N ALA A 215 12.59 16.12 7.70
CA ALA A 215 11.23 16.62 7.75
C ALA A 215 10.32 15.56 8.38
N THR A 216 9.97 15.76 9.64
CA THR A 216 8.95 14.98 10.34
C THR A 216 7.60 15.33 9.75
N SER A 217 7.02 14.43 8.96
CA SER A 217 5.58 14.46 8.68
C SER A 217 4.84 14.19 9.99
N PHE A 218 4.29 15.24 10.60
CA PHE A 218 3.37 15.11 11.73
C PHE A 218 2.09 14.42 11.23
N VAL A 219 1.95 13.13 11.55
CA VAL A 219 0.65 12.46 11.45
C VAL A 219 -0.11 12.80 12.73
N ASN A 220 -1.15 13.60 12.60
CA ASN A 220 -1.99 14.05 13.70
C ASN A 220 -2.77 12.86 14.27
N THR A 221 -2.37 12.33 15.42
CA THR A 221 -2.96 11.15 16.09
C THR A 221 -4.16 11.47 16.98
N LYS A 222 -4.92 12.52 16.66
CA LYS A 222 -6.21 12.80 17.32
C LYS A 222 -7.30 12.94 16.26
N VAL A 223 -7.90 11.82 15.88
CA VAL A 223 -9.17 11.81 15.16
C VAL A 223 -10.12 10.85 15.89
N ASP A 224 -10.46 11.19 17.14
CA ASP A 224 -11.76 10.85 17.71
C ASP A 224 -12.76 11.91 17.20
N VAL A 225 -12.97 11.92 15.88
CA VAL A 225 -14.05 12.71 15.28
C VAL A 225 -15.21 11.74 15.13
N ALA A 226 -16.28 11.99 15.87
CA ALA A 226 -17.53 11.27 15.70
C ALA A 226 -17.91 11.33 14.22
N LEU A 227 -18.04 10.16 13.59
CA LEU A 227 -18.44 10.09 12.19
C LEU A 227 -19.82 10.74 12.03
N PRO A 228 -20.02 11.55 10.98
CA PRO A 228 -21.33 12.09 10.65
C PRO A 228 -22.42 10.99 10.58
N VAL A 229 -23.65 11.34 10.99
CA VAL A 229 -24.77 10.38 11.16
C VAL A 229 -25.12 9.66 9.86
N ASP A 230 -24.99 10.34 8.73
CA ASP A 230 -25.15 9.78 7.39
C ASP A 230 -24.12 8.68 7.09
N VAL A 231 -22.85 8.91 7.44
CA VAL A 231 -21.78 7.91 7.29
C VAL A 231 -22.05 6.69 8.17
N LEU A 232 -22.45 6.89 9.42
CA LEU A 232 -22.83 5.79 10.32
C LEU A 232 -24.03 5.01 9.78
N SER A 233 -25.04 5.71 9.26
CA SER A 233 -26.24 5.09 8.67
C SER A 233 -25.90 4.26 7.44
N ILE A 234 -24.97 4.73 6.60
CA ILE A 234 -24.47 3.97 5.44
C ILE A 234 -23.73 2.72 5.90
N LEU A 235 -22.83 2.83 6.89
CA LEU A 235 -22.09 1.68 7.41
C LEU A 235 -23.02 0.64 8.03
N GLU A 236 -24.06 1.07 8.75
CA GLU A 236 -25.04 0.20 9.37
C GLU A 236 -25.94 -0.48 8.33
N ALA A 237 -26.44 0.26 7.34
CA ALA A 237 -27.21 -0.28 6.22
C ALA A 237 -26.41 -1.29 5.40
N ASN A 238 -25.10 -1.07 5.24
CA ASN A 238 -24.21 -1.96 4.50
C ASN A 238 -23.56 -3.05 5.36
N LYS A 239 -23.82 -3.13 6.67
CA LYS A 239 -23.16 -4.09 7.57
C LYS A 239 -23.35 -5.55 7.14
N LYS A 240 -24.36 -5.86 6.34
CA LYS A 240 -24.67 -7.20 5.83
C LYS A 240 -24.45 -7.36 4.31
N PHE A 241 -23.79 -6.41 3.64
CA PHE A 241 -23.64 -6.44 2.18
C PHE A 241 -22.97 -7.73 1.68
N PHE A 242 -22.07 -8.31 2.49
CA PHE A 242 -21.37 -9.56 2.18
C PHE A 242 -22.24 -10.82 2.26
N MET A 243 -23.46 -10.73 2.83
CA MET A 243 -24.42 -11.84 2.91
C MET A 243 -25.39 -11.88 1.73
N VAL A 244 -25.47 -10.80 0.95
CA VAL A 244 -26.34 -10.73 -0.22
C VAL A 244 -25.59 -11.31 -1.41
N GLU A 245 -26.18 -12.31 -2.06
CA GLU A 245 -25.62 -12.89 -3.28
C GLU A 245 -25.50 -11.78 -4.35
N CYS A 246 -24.30 -11.60 -4.89
CA CYS A 246 -24.03 -10.53 -5.85
C CYS A 246 -24.78 -10.81 -7.16
N THR A 247 -25.92 -10.13 -7.36
CA THR A 247 -26.74 -10.22 -8.58
C THR A 247 -26.21 -9.37 -9.73
N LEU A 248 -25.17 -8.56 -9.48
CA LEU A 248 -24.52 -7.78 -10.52
C LEU A 248 -23.85 -8.73 -11.52
N PRO A 249 -23.98 -8.48 -12.83
CA PRO A 249 -23.31 -9.28 -13.84
C PRO A 249 -21.79 -9.26 -13.57
N PRO A 250 -21.06 -10.35 -13.88
CA PRO A 250 -19.62 -10.38 -13.76
C PRO A 250 -19.06 -9.14 -14.44
N CYS A 251 -18.35 -8.29 -13.68
CA CYS A 251 -17.85 -7.00 -14.15
C CYS A 251 -16.81 -7.11 -15.28
N LEU A 252 -16.48 -8.34 -15.70
CA LEU A 252 -15.67 -8.66 -16.86
C LEU A 252 -16.36 -9.78 -17.66
N LYS A 253 -16.86 -9.44 -18.85
CA LYS A 253 -17.36 -10.43 -19.82
C LYS A 253 -16.17 -11.28 -20.30
N ARG A 254 -16.28 -12.61 -20.23
CA ARG A 254 -15.40 -13.50 -21.00
C ARG A 254 -15.70 -13.30 -22.48
N ASN A 255 -14.78 -12.72 -23.24
CA ASN A 255 -14.86 -12.81 -24.70
C ASN A 255 -14.70 -14.29 -25.07
N LYS A 256 -15.76 -14.84 -25.66
CA LYS A 256 -15.80 -16.18 -26.22
C LYS A 256 -15.59 -16.02 -27.73
N GLU A 257 -14.38 -15.67 -28.13
CA GLU A 257 -13.98 -15.72 -29.54
C GLU A 257 -12.71 -16.55 -29.67
N GLU A 258 -12.84 -17.62 -30.44
CA GLU A 258 -11.75 -18.44 -30.94
C GLU A 258 -10.96 -17.62 -31.96
N GLY A 259 -9.74 -17.22 -31.62
CA GLY A 259 -8.85 -16.50 -32.53
C GLY A 259 -7.57 -16.03 -31.85
N VAL A 260 -6.44 -16.57 -32.32
CA VAL A 260 -5.02 -16.31 -32.00
C VAL A 260 -4.70 -14.99 -31.27
N PRO A 261 -3.89 -15.00 -30.18
CA PRO A 261 -3.67 -13.80 -29.36
C PRO A 261 -2.58 -12.90 -29.97
N LYS A 262 -2.97 -11.73 -30.50
CA LYS A 262 -2.13 -10.53 -30.44
C LYS A 262 -2.60 -9.70 -29.24
N GLY A 263 -1.65 -9.27 -28.41
CA GLY A 263 -1.88 -8.79 -27.04
C GLY A 263 -3.10 -7.90 -26.87
N ALA A 264 -4.15 -8.45 -26.26
CA ALA A 264 -5.38 -7.74 -25.99
C ALA A 264 -5.17 -6.74 -24.83
N HIS A 265 -5.16 -5.46 -25.19
CA HIS A 265 -5.60 -4.37 -24.33
C HIS A 265 -7.04 -4.68 -23.89
N LEU A 266 -7.41 -4.37 -22.65
CA LEU A 266 -8.79 -4.58 -22.17
C LEU A 266 -9.71 -3.62 -22.91
N ASP A 267 -10.27 -4.05 -24.03
CA ASP A 267 -11.29 -3.31 -24.76
C ASP A 267 -12.62 -3.47 -24.05
N LEU A 268 -12.94 -2.46 -23.22
CA LEU A 268 -14.29 -2.25 -22.75
C LEU A 268 -15.02 -1.35 -23.74
N PRO A 269 -16.34 -1.56 -23.94
CA PRO A 269 -17.12 -0.72 -24.84
C PRO A 269 -17.00 0.75 -24.41
N PRO A 270 -16.87 1.68 -25.38
CA PRO A 270 -16.83 3.11 -25.08
C PRO A 270 -18.08 3.47 -24.28
N CYS A 271 -17.86 3.98 -23.07
CA CYS A 271 -18.92 4.48 -22.24
C CYS A 271 -19.50 5.71 -22.98
N PRO A 272 -20.80 5.74 -23.35
CA PRO A 272 -21.37 6.97 -23.90
C PRO A 272 -21.30 8.04 -22.81
N HIS A 273 -20.36 8.98 -22.97
CA HIS A 273 -20.22 10.11 -22.07
C HIS A 273 -21.38 11.06 -22.37
N THR A 274 -22.49 10.96 -21.65
CA THR A 274 -23.33 12.12 -21.38
C THR A 274 -22.73 12.81 -20.17
N GLU A 275 -21.69 13.60 -20.40
CA GLU A 275 -21.15 14.51 -19.41
C GLU A 275 -22.23 15.57 -19.16
N THR A 276 -22.91 15.49 -18.02
CA THR A 276 -23.93 16.48 -17.65
C THR A 276 -23.21 17.79 -17.38
N THR A 277 -23.19 18.69 -18.36
CA THR A 277 -22.64 20.04 -18.21
C THR A 277 -23.42 20.76 -17.10
N ILE A 278 -22.79 20.94 -15.94
CA ILE A 278 -23.36 21.72 -14.85
C ILE A 278 -23.30 23.19 -15.29
N PRO A 279 -24.44 23.89 -15.42
CA PRO A 279 -24.44 25.29 -15.79
C PRO A 279 -23.69 26.10 -14.73
N TYR A 280 -22.66 26.82 -15.17
CA TYR A 280 -21.86 27.72 -14.35
C TYR A 280 -22.69 28.97 -14.05
N ASP A 281 -22.96 29.21 -12.77
CA ASP A 281 -23.56 30.47 -12.28
C ASP A 281 -22.42 31.42 -11.83
N PRO A 282 -22.03 32.41 -12.65
CA PRO A 282 -21.04 33.40 -12.25
C PRO A 282 -21.63 34.27 -11.14
N SER A 283 -21.22 34.01 -9.90
CA SER A 283 -21.53 34.88 -8.76
C SER A 283 -21.20 36.35 -9.09
N PRO A 284 -22.12 37.31 -8.83
CA PRO A 284 -21.99 38.71 -9.28
C PRO A 284 -20.92 39.52 -8.55
N LYS A 285 -20.13 38.91 -7.64
CA LYS A 285 -19.08 39.61 -6.90
C LYS A 285 -17.70 39.10 -7.32
N PRO A 286 -16.85 39.94 -7.93
CA PRO A 286 -15.46 39.56 -8.15
C PRO A 286 -14.81 39.24 -6.80
N LEU A 287 -14.20 38.05 -6.72
CA LEU A 287 -13.41 37.63 -5.56
C LEU A 287 -12.34 38.69 -5.30
N LYS A 288 -12.37 39.33 -4.12
CA LYS A 288 -11.37 40.31 -3.71
C LYS A 288 -9.99 39.66 -3.77
N MET A 289 -9.06 40.28 -4.50
CA MET A 289 -7.68 39.81 -4.59
C MET A 289 -7.07 39.66 -3.19
N THR A 290 -6.53 38.48 -2.91
CA THR A 290 -5.72 38.24 -1.72
C THR A 290 -4.42 39.04 -1.85
N PRO A 291 -4.00 39.84 -0.84
CA PRO A 291 -2.76 40.58 -0.92
C PRO A 291 -1.56 39.65 -1.08
N LYS A 292 -0.71 39.91 -2.07
CA LYS A 292 0.57 39.22 -2.22
C LYS A 292 1.44 39.52 -0.99
N ARG A 293 1.90 38.47 -0.32
CA ARG A 293 2.86 38.57 0.79
C ARG A 293 4.16 39.17 0.27
N VAL A 294 4.49 40.37 0.73
CA VAL A 294 5.76 41.04 0.46
C VAL A 294 6.79 40.52 1.47
N GLY A 295 7.92 40.03 0.99
CA GLY A 295 9.03 39.55 1.81
C GLY A 295 9.61 38.23 1.29
N SER A 296 10.50 38.35 0.31
CA SER A 296 11.53 37.35 0.00
C SER A 296 12.80 37.71 0.76
#